data_AF-A0A2N5NX16-F1
#
_entry.id   AF-A0A2N5NX16-F1
#
_cell.length_a   1.000
_cell.length_b   1.000
_cell.length_c   1.000
_cell.angle_alpha   90.00
_cell.angle_beta   90.00
_cell.angle_gamma   90.00
#
_symmetry.space_group_name_H-M   'P 1'
#
loop_
_entity.id
_entity.type
_entity.pdbx_description
1 polymer ?
#
loop_
_entity_poly.entity_id
_entity_poly.type
_entity_poly.pdbx_seq_one_letter_code
_entity_poly.pdbx_strand_id
1 'polypeptide(L)'
;DLCEKRYIDLVIQPARLENESLAMTQMIDRYKGEKKTIFIADRGYETYNIFAHVQEKGMYYLIRVKDGGGGSMTGSFDLPDENEFDHDMQLILTRKQTKDVKANPKKFKFIAKSSPFDYLDLYDKKFYTLNFRVVRFAISEDSYESIITNLPKEDFPVEEIKKVYAMRW
;
A
#
# COMPACT_ATOMS: atom_id res chain seq x y z
N ASP A 1 10.90 11.04 11.75
CA ASP A 1 11.72 11.47 10.62
C ASP A 1 12.89 10.52 10.46
N LEU A 2 12.99 9.91 9.29
CA LEU A 2 13.99 8.88 9.00
C LEU A 2 15.38 9.49 8.79
N CYS A 3 15.45 10.62 8.08
CA CYS A 3 16.70 11.32 7.77
C CYS A 3 17.37 11.90 9.02
N GLU A 4 16.58 12.44 9.95
CA GLU A 4 17.04 13.00 11.23
C GLU A 4 17.10 11.98 12.36
N LYS A 5 16.71 10.71 12.12
CA LYS A 5 16.63 9.64 13.14
C LYS A 5 15.84 10.06 14.40
N ARG A 6 14.72 10.73 14.20
CA ARG A 6 13.91 11.35 15.27
C ARG A 6 12.48 10.82 15.28
N TYR A 7 11.94 10.48 16.44
CA TYR A 7 10.50 10.23 16.58
C TYR A 7 9.73 11.55 16.54
N ILE A 8 8.75 11.67 15.65
CA ILE A 8 7.97 12.90 15.44
C ILE A 8 6.48 12.74 15.76
N ASP A 9 6.01 11.50 15.90
CA ASP A 9 4.63 11.15 16.25
C ASP A 9 4.61 9.77 16.92
N LEU A 10 3.58 9.49 17.71
CA LEU A 10 3.34 8.21 18.35
C LEU A 10 1.84 7.98 18.58
N VAL A 11 1.44 6.72 18.53
CA VAL A 11 0.08 6.27 18.88
C VAL A 11 0.20 5.17 19.93
N ILE A 12 -0.46 5.36 21.07
CA ILE A 12 -0.50 4.37 22.14
C ILE A 12 -1.88 3.71 22.11
N GLN A 13 -1.89 2.38 22.01
CA GLN A 13 -3.11 1.57 22.04
C GLN A 13 -3.07 0.59 23.22
N PRO A 14 -4.21 0.33 23.89
CA PRO A 14 -4.30 -0.77 24.85
C PRO A 14 -4.06 -2.10 24.13
N ALA A 15 -3.30 -3.01 24.73
CA ALA A 15 -2.95 -4.31 24.11
C ALA A 15 -4.17 -5.12 23.62
N ARG A 16 -5.33 -5.01 24.29
CA ARG A 16 -6.56 -5.72 23.88
C ARG A 16 -7.25 -5.12 22.65
N LEU A 17 -6.85 -3.92 22.24
CA LEU A 17 -7.43 -3.15 21.14
C LEU A 17 -6.35 -2.74 20.13
N GLU A 18 -5.24 -3.49 20.10
CA GLU A 18 -4.14 -3.26 19.17
C GLU A 18 -4.64 -3.34 17.73
N ASN A 19 -4.33 -2.30 16.98
CA ASN A 19 -4.67 -2.17 15.58
C ASN A 19 -3.64 -1.24 14.92
N GLU A 20 -2.54 -1.83 14.47
CA GLU A 20 -1.43 -1.13 13.83
C GLU A 20 -1.86 -0.39 12.57
N SER A 21 -2.78 -0.97 11.78
CA SER A 21 -3.29 -0.33 10.57
C SER A 21 -4.04 0.97 10.91
N LEU A 22 -4.89 0.95 11.94
CA LEU A 22 -5.56 2.14 12.44
C LEU A 22 -4.57 3.14 13.04
N ALA A 23 -3.55 2.68 13.76
CA ALA A 23 -2.50 3.56 14.29
C ALA A 23 -1.78 4.28 13.15
N MET A 24 -1.42 3.57 12.07
CA MET A 24 -0.77 4.15 10.91
C MET A 24 -1.66 5.18 10.20
N THR A 25 -2.94 4.88 9.95
CA THR A 25 -3.84 5.87 9.32
C THR A 25 -4.00 7.12 10.18
N GLN A 26 -4.09 6.97 11.52
CA GLN A 26 -4.11 8.11 12.43
C GLN A 26 -2.83 8.96 12.34
N MET A 27 -1.66 8.34 12.27
CA MET A 27 -0.38 9.07 12.12
C MET A 27 -0.31 9.79 10.77
N ILE A 28 -0.74 9.13 9.68
CA ILE A 28 -0.82 9.74 8.35
C ILE A 28 -1.75 10.96 8.39
N ASP A 29 -2.93 10.83 9.00
CA ASP A 29 -3.93 11.91 9.08
C ASP A 29 -3.44 13.09 9.91
N ARG A 30 -2.76 12.83 11.03
CA ARG A 30 -2.16 13.88 11.89
C ARG A 30 -0.96 14.57 11.26
N TYR A 31 -0.25 13.90 10.36
CA TYR A 31 0.96 14.45 9.76
C TYR A 31 0.65 15.70 8.92
N LYS A 32 1.23 16.84 9.30
CA LYS A 32 1.07 18.15 8.63
C LYS A 32 2.32 18.60 7.88
N GLY A 33 3.27 17.70 7.66
CA GLY A 33 4.51 18.02 6.94
C GLY A 33 4.27 18.23 5.44
N GLU A 34 5.36 18.27 4.70
CA GLU A 34 5.34 18.58 3.27
C GLU A 34 4.57 17.55 2.44
N LYS A 35 4.02 17.97 1.30
CA LYS A 35 3.29 17.06 0.39
C LYS A 35 4.21 16.01 -0.27
N LYS A 36 5.53 16.19 -0.23
CA LYS A 36 6.52 15.28 -0.83
C LYS A 36 7.05 14.22 0.15
N THR A 37 6.29 13.89 1.19
CA THR A 37 6.68 12.89 2.18
C THR A 37 6.46 11.47 1.67
N ILE A 38 7.42 10.58 1.94
CA ILE A 38 7.36 9.15 1.65
C ILE A 38 7.22 8.38 2.97
N PHE A 39 6.12 7.65 3.14
CA PHE A 39 5.92 6.71 4.25
C PHE A 39 6.54 5.36 3.91
N ILE A 40 7.52 4.92 4.70
CA ILE A 40 8.17 3.61 4.52
C ILE A 40 7.71 2.67 5.63
N ALA A 41 7.23 1.47 5.29
CA ALA A 41 6.79 0.47 6.26
C ALA A 41 7.15 -0.97 5.85
N ASP A 42 7.23 -1.86 6.83
CA ASP A 42 7.45 -3.30 6.62
C ASP A 42 6.11 -4.04 6.35
N ARG A 43 6.19 -5.36 6.24
CA ARG A 43 5.08 -6.30 6.10
C ARG A 43 4.08 -6.14 7.24
N GLY A 44 2.79 -6.22 6.92
CA GLY A 44 1.66 -6.00 7.83
C GLY A 44 0.93 -4.69 7.58
N TYR A 45 1.56 -3.73 6.89
CA TYR A 45 1.00 -2.41 6.60
C TYR A 45 0.40 -2.28 5.19
N GLU A 46 0.41 -3.35 4.39
CA GLU A 46 -0.12 -3.38 3.01
C GLU A 46 -1.66 -3.40 2.95
N THR A 47 -2.32 -2.44 3.57
CA THR A 47 -3.78 -2.34 3.52
C THR A 47 -4.22 -1.28 2.51
N TYR A 48 -5.33 -1.55 1.81
CA TYR A 48 -5.92 -0.56 0.89
C TYR A 48 -6.30 0.75 1.58
N ASN A 49 -6.70 0.71 2.85
CA ASN A 49 -7.03 1.91 3.60
C ASN A 49 -5.79 2.79 3.79
N ILE A 50 -4.66 2.20 4.20
CA ILE A 50 -3.38 2.93 4.31
C ILE A 50 -3.02 3.58 2.98
N PHE A 51 -3.10 2.83 1.87
CA PHE A 51 -2.80 3.39 0.54
C PHE A 51 -3.68 4.61 0.22
N ALA A 52 -4.99 4.49 0.49
CA ALA A 52 -5.93 5.58 0.25
C ALA A 52 -5.64 6.80 1.13
N HIS A 53 -5.40 6.63 2.45
CA HIS A 53 -5.05 7.74 3.34
C HIS A 53 -3.80 8.50 2.89
N VAL A 54 -2.77 7.79 2.43
CA VAL A 54 -1.55 8.44 1.91
C VAL A 54 -1.85 9.19 0.60
N GLN A 55 -2.57 8.55 -0.33
CA GLN A 55 -2.88 9.14 -1.64
C GLN A 55 -3.82 10.36 -1.55
N GLU A 56 -4.82 10.33 -0.68
CA GLU A 56 -5.77 11.44 -0.47
C GLU A 56 -5.07 12.69 0.10
N LYS A 57 -3.96 12.50 0.82
CA LYS A 57 -3.10 13.61 1.27
C LYS A 57 -2.09 14.08 0.22
N GLY A 58 -2.07 13.43 -0.95
CA GLY A 58 -1.12 13.70 -2.02
C GLY A 58 0.31 13.34 -1.65
N MET A 59 0.48 12.39 -0.73
CA MET A 59 1.78 11.91 -0.24
C MET A 59 2.12 10.56 -0.88
N TYR A 60 3.31 10.05 -0.58
CA TYR A 60 3.83 8.82 -1.16
C TYR A 60 4.10 7.75 -0.12
N TYR A 61 4.17 6.49 -0.55
CA TYR A 61 4.53 5.38 0.31
C TYR A 61 5.39 4.34 -0.41
N LEU A 62 6.17 3.61 0.38
CA LEU A 62 6.93 2.43 -0.02
C LEU A 62 6.72 1.38 1.07
N ILE A 63 5.91 0.36 0.78
CA ILE A 63 5.53 -0.65 1.76
C ILE A 63 6.06 -2.00 1.28
N ARG A 64 6.91 -2.63 2.10
CA ARG A 64 7.40 -3.99 1.84
C ARG A 64 6.28 -4.99 2.05
N VAL A 65 6.17 -5.95 1.15
CA VAL A 65 5.12 -6.97 1.17
C VAL A 65 5.71 -8.36 1.09
N LYS A 66 4.90 -9.36 1.44
CA LYS A 66 5.25 -10.75 1.21
C LYS A 66 5.25 -11.01 -0.30
N ASP A 67 6.27 -11.70 -0.77
CA ASP A 67 6.40 -12.11 -2.16
C ASP A 67 5.49 -13.32 -2.45
N GLY A 68 4.45 -13.12 -3.27
CA GLY A 68 3.53 -14.15 -3.73
C GLY A 68 2.87 -15.04 -2.65
N GLY A 69 2.22 -16.11 -3.10
CA GLY A 69 1.67 -17.17 -2.26
C GLY A 69 0.32 -16.89 -1.58
N GLY A 70 -0.27 -17.94 -1.00
CA GLY A 70 -1.54 -17.86 -0.28
C GLY A 70 -1.47 -16.88 0.90
N GLY A 71 -2.44 -15.95 0.95
CA GLY A 71 -2.58 -14.97 2.03
C GLY A 71 -1.81 -13.67 1.85
N SER A 72 -1.02 -13.49 0.78
CA SER A 72 -0.41 -12.19 0.46
C SER A 72 -1.33 -11.34 -0.43
N MET A 73 -1.24 -10.01 -0.30
CA MET A 73 -1.97 -9.10 -1.19
C MET A 73 -1.54 -9.26 -2.65
N THR A 74 -0.24 -9.43 -2.88
CA THR A 74 0.40 -9.62 -4.19
C THR A 74 -0.05 -10.91 -4.87
N GLY A 75 -0.26 -12.00 -4.13
CA GLY A 75 -0.81 -13.25 -4.67
C GLY A 75 -2.25 -13.15 -5.19
N SER A 76 -2.94 -12.03 -4.92
CA SER A 76 -4.28 -11.77 -5.47
C SER A 76 -4.28 -10.92 -6.75
N PHE A 77 -3.10 -10.48 -7.20
CA PHE A 77 -2.92 -9.64 -8.38
C PHE A 77 -2.45 -10.47 -9.57
N ASP A 78 -2.75 -9.96 -10.77
CA ASP A 78 -2.30 -10.53 -12.03
C ASP A 78 -0.92 -9.93 -12.37
N LEU A 79 0.12 -10.44 -11.70
CA LEU A 79 1.49 -9.92 -11.82
C LEU A 79 2.29 -10.73 -12.87
N PRO A 80 3.32 -10.13 -13.49
CA PRO A 80 4.21 -10.85 -14.40
C PRO A 80 4.87 -12.06 -13.74
N ASP A 81 4.97 -13.18 -14.48
CA ASP A 81 5.70 -14.38 -14.06
C ASP A 81 7.20 -14.21 -14.35
N GLU A 82 7.79 -13.20 -13.72
CA GLU A 82 9.20 -12.82 -13.87
C GLU A 82 9.85 -12.66 -12.49
N ASN A 83 11.16 -12.89 -12.43
CA ASN A 83 11.93 -12.75 -11.20
C ASN A 83 11.98 -11.30 -10.70
N GLU A 84 12.09 -10.34 -11.63
CA GLU A 84 12.08 -8.90 -11.34
C GLU A 84 11.07 -8.22 -12.25
N PHE A 85 10.29 -7.28 -11.71
CA PHE A 85 9.34 -6.51 -12.48
C PHE A 85 8.98 -5.20 -11.79
N ASP A 86 8.50 -4.23 -12.57
CA ASP A 86 7.91 -2.97 -12.12
C ASP A 86 6.58 -2.79 -12.85
N HIS A 87 5.48 -3.18 -12.19
CA HIS A 87 4.16 -3.30 -12.79
C HIS A 87 3.17 -2.29 -12.22
N ASP A 88 2.60 -1.47 -13.10
CA ASP A 88 1.54 -0.52 -12.77
C ASP A 88 0.20 -1.24 -12.55
N MET A 89 -0.46 -0.90 -11.45
CA MET A 89 -1.72 -1.48 -11.01
C MET A 89 -2.79 -0.41 -10.87
N GLN A 90 -3.98 -0.73 -11.35
CA GLN A 90 -5.20 0.00 -11.05
C GLN A 90 -6.26 -0.95 -10.49
N LEU A 91 -6.76 -0.66 -9.30
CA LEU A 91 -7.82 -1.43 -8.65
C LEU A 91 -9.00 -0.55 -8.33
N ILE A 92 -10.20 -1.00 -8.70
CA ILE A 92 -11.45 -0.36 -8.29
C ILE A 92 -12.05 -1.13 -7.12
N LEU A 93 -11.99 -0.52 -5.94
CA LEU A 93 -12.54 -1.06 -4.71
C LEU A 93 -14.05 -0.82 -4.65
N THR A 94 -14.81 -1.82 -4.21
CA THR A 94 -16.25 -1.68 -3.99
C THR A 94 -16.79 -2.62 -2.92
N ARG A 95 -17.87 -2.22 -2.24
CA ARG A 95 -18.66 -3.05 -1.33
C ARG A 95 -19.82 -3.75 -2.06
N LYS A 96 -19.99 -3.50 -3.36
CA LYS A 96 -21.05 -4.14 -4.17
C LYS A 96 -20.57 -5.45 -4.75
N GLN A 97 -21.46 -6.43 -4.79
CA GLN A 97 -21.23 -7.75 -5.37
C GLN A 97 -22.18 -8.02 -6.55
N THR A 98 -22.26 -7.08 -7.49
CA THR A 98 -23.06 -7.27 -8.71
C THR A 98 -22.45 -8.34 -9.61
N LYS A 99 -23.23 -8.86 -10.56
CA LYS A 99 -22.74 -9.85 -11.55
C LYS A 99 -21.52 -9.32 -12.31
N ASP A 100 -21.55 -8.05 -12.71
CA ASP A 100 -20.45 -7.42 -13.47
C ASP A 100 -19.17 -7.31 -12.64
N VAL A 101 -19.27 -6.96 -11.36
CA VAL A 101 -18.11 -6.91 -10.45
C VAL A 101 -17.48 -8.29 -10.30
N LYS A 102 -18.30 -9.33 -10.12
CA LYS A 102 -17.83 -10.71 -10.01
C LYS A 102 -17.23 -11.25 -11.31
N ALA A 103 -17.75 -10.81 -12.45
CA ALA A 103 -17.24 -11.21 -13.76
C ALA A 103 -15.88 -10.57 -14.10
N ASN A 104 -15.48 -9.50 -13.39
CA ASN A 104 -14.27 -8.72 -13.67
C ASN A 104 -13.32 -8.62 -12.46
N PRO A 105 -12.85 -9.76 -11.90
CA PRO A 105 -12.04 -9.78 -10.67
C PRO A 105 -10.66 -9.11 -10.81
N LYS A 106 -10.14 -8.99 -12.04
CA LYS A 106 -8.88 -8.27 -12.33
C LYS A 106 -9.00 -6.76 -12.15
N LYS A 107 -10.19 -6.20 -12.41
CA LYS A 107 -10.47 -4.75 -12.35
C LYS A 107 -11.06 -4.34 -11.01
N PHE A 108 -11.98 -5.15 -10.48
CA PHE A 108 -12.71 -4.82 -9.26
C PHE A 108 -12.24 -5.68 -8.09
N LYS A 109 -12.02 -5.02 -6.96
CA LYS A 109 -11.76 -5.69 -5.69
C LYS A 109 -12.93 -5.47 -4.75
N PHE A 110 -13.54 -6.57 -4.30
CA PHE A 110 -14.55 -6.51 -3.27
C PHE A 110 -13.92 -6.28 -1.89
N ILE A 111 -14.46 -5.34 -1.13
CA ILE A 111 -14.11 -5.10 0.27
C ILE A 111 -15.31 -5.44 1.15
N ALA A 112 -15.09 -6.32 2.14
CA ALA A 112 -16.12 -6.69 3.09
C ALA A 112 -16.53 -5.51 3.97
N LYS A 113 -17.78 -5.48 4.44
CA LYS A 113 -18.28 -4.39 5.31
C LYS A 113 -17.47 -4.25 6.62
N SER A 114 -16.93 -5.36 7.12
CA SER A 114 -16.10 -5.44 8.32
C SER A 114 -14.66 -4.96 8.11
N SER A 115 -14.18 -4.92 6.86
CA SER A 115 -12.84 -4.43 6.55
C SER A 115 -12.84 -2.90 6.60
N PRO A 116 -11.94 -2.27 7.39
CA PRO A 116 -11.81 -0.82 7.44
C PRO A 116 -11.48 -0.25 6.05
N PHE A 117 -12.24 0.76 5.64
CA PHE A 117 -11.96 1.56 4.45
C PHE A 117 -12.81 2.84 4.50
N ASP A 118 -12.16 3.99 4.64
CA ASP A 118 -12.83 5.24 5.02
C ASP A 118 -13.34 6.06 3.83
N TYR A 119 -12.92 5.72 2.61
CA TYR A 119 -13.24 6.44 1.39
C TYR A 119 -14.32 5.77 0.53
N LEU A 120 -15.10 4.86 1.12
CA LEU A 120 -16.13 4.09 0.41
C LEU A 120 -17.39 3.92 1.28
N ASP A 121 -18.55 4.20 0.70
CA ASP A 121 -19.84 4.02 1.36
C ASP A 121 -20.84 3.29 0.42
N LEU A 122 -22.01 2.92 0.95
CA LEU A 122 -23.02 2.15 0.21
C LEU A 122 -23.96 3.02 -0.66
N TYR A 123 -23.99 4.33 -0.43
CA TYR A 123 -25.04 5.23 -0.92
C TYR A 123 -24.53 6.21 -1.98
N ASP A 124 -23.40 6.87 -1.72
CA ASP A 124 -22.77 7.89 -2.54
C ASP A 124 -21.45 7.37 -3.15
N LYS A 125 -20.42 7.13 -2.33
CA LYS A 125 -19.08 6.67 -2.77
C LYS A 125 -19.00 5.16 -2.94
N LYS A 126 -19.67 4.63 -3.96
CA LYS A 126 -19.80 3.17 -4.21
C LYS A 126 -18.56 2.50 -4.81
N PHE A 127 -17.66 3.29 -5.37
CA PHE A 127 -16.43 2.83 -6.03
C PHE A 127 -15.28 3.76 -5.64
N TYR A 128 -14.10 3.19 -5.42
CA TYR A 128 -12.88 3.94 -5.14
C TYR A 128 -11.74 3.38 -5.97
N THR A 129 -11.03 4.22 -6.72
CA THR A 129 -9.93 3.78 -7.58
C THR A 129 -8.59 4.02 -6.90
N LEU A 130 -7.82 2.95 -6.72
CA LEU A 130 -6.42 3.01 -6.31
C LEU A 130 -5.51 2.81 -7.51
N ASN A 131 -4.49 3.66 -7.63
CA ASN A 131 -3.40 3.48 -8.58
C ASN A 131 -2.10 3.33 -7.78
N PHE A 132 -1.31 2.31 -8.09
CA PHE A 132 -0.04 2.04 -7.44
C PHE A 132 0.81 1.13 -8.32
N ARG A 133 2.03 0.85 -7.90
CA ARG A 133 2.95 -0.06 -8.57
C ARG A 133 3.33 -1.18 -7.63
N VAL A 134 3.49 -2.37 -8.18
CA VAL A 134 4.12 -3.50 -7.51
C VAL A 134 5.48 -3.70 -8.14
N VAL A 135 6.52 -3.62 -7.30
CA VAL A 135 7.90 -3.74 -7.76
C VAL A 135 8.53 -4.92 -7.03
N ARG A 136 9.08 -5.85 -7.81
CA ARG A 136 9.85 -6.98 -7.33
C ARG A 136 11.27 -6.87 -7.85
N PHE A 137 12.25 -6.93 -6.96
CA PHE A 137 13.66 -6.76 -7.32
C PHE A 137 14.56 -7.66 -6.47
N ALA A 138 15.72 -8.01 -7.03
CA ALA A 138 16.72 -8.80 -6.31
C ALA A 138 17.43 -7.95 -5.24
N ILE A 139 17.62 -8.55 -4.05
CA ILE A 139 18.47 -8.03 -2.96
C ILE A 139 19.81 -8.78 -2.91
N SER A 140 19.80 -10.06 -3.24
CA SER A 140 20.98 -10.89 -3.44
C SER A 140 20.72 -11.88 -4.59
N GLU A 141 21.72 -12.69 -4.96
CA GLU A 141 21.62 -13.64 -6.07
C GLU A 141 20.38 -14.56 -5.98
N ASP A 142 19.99 -14.96 -4.76
CA ASP A 142 18.88 -15.89 -4.52
C ASP A 142 17.73 -15.28 -3.70
N SER A 143 17.73 -13.97 -3.45
CA SER A 143 16.71 -13.33 -2.60
C SER A 143 16.08 -12.13 -3.26
N TYR A 144 14.75 -12.10 -3.23
CA TYR A 144 13.92 -11.06 -3.81
C TYR A 144 13.10 -10.38 -2.72
N GLU A 145 12.83 -9.09 -2.95
CA GLU A 145 11.81 -8.37 -2.19
C GLU A 145 10.76 -7.82 -3.12
N SER A 146 9.54 -7.79 -2.60
CA SER A 146 8.38 -7.21 -3.25
C SER A 146 7.91 -6.02 -2.43
N ILE A 147 7.59 -4.93 -3.11
CA ILE A 147 7.07 -3.71 -2.51
C ILE A 147 5.82 -3.23 -3.24
N ILE A 148 4.99 -2.46 -2.55
CA ILE A 148 3.89 -1.70 -3.13
C ILE A 148 4.16 -0.22 -2.89
N THR A 149 4.05 0.60 -3.93
CA THR A 149 4.35 2.03 -3.88
C THR A 149 3.47 2.84 -4.84
N ASN A 150 3.19 4.10 -4.53
CA ASN A 150 2.61 5.08 -5.46
C ASN A 150 3.63 6.11 -5.95
N LEU A 151 4.93 5.89 -5.72
CA LEU A 151 5.97 6.78 -6.24
C LEU A 151 5.91 6.80 -7.78
N PRO A 152 6.11 7.96 -8.42
CA PRO A 152 6.11 8.06 -9.88
C PRO A 152 7.31 7.32 -10.47
N LYS A 153 7.08 6.57 -11.56
CA LYS A 153 8.10 5.74 -12.22
C LYS A 153 9.22 6.55 -12.86
N GLU A 154 8.89 7.76 -13.32
CA GLU A 154 9.83 8.69 -13.95
C GLU A 154 10.90 9.18 -12.96
N ASP A 155 10.50 9.54 -11.74
CA ASP A 155 11.43 10.03 -10.70
C ASP A 155 12.01 8.88 -9.86
N PHE A 156 11.27 7.78 -9.70
CA PHE A 156 11.66 6.62 -8.89
C PHE A 156 11.63 5.33 -9.72
N PRO A 157 12.61 5.15 -10.63
CA PRO A 157 12.88 3.85 -11.23
C PRO A 157 13.36 2.86 -10.17
N VAL A 158 13.44 1.57 -10.53
CA VAL A 158 13.82 0.47 -9.62
C VAL A 158 15.11 0.77 -8.84
N GLU A 159 16.11 1.40 -9.47
CA GLU A 159 17.37 1.71 -8.79
C GLU A 159 17.25 2.81 -7.72
N GLU A 160 16.37 3.80 -7.90
CA GLU A 160 16.07 4.77 -6.86
C GLU A 160 15.19 4.14 -5.75
N ILE A 161 14.25 3.28 -6.13
CA ILE A 161 13.46 2.50 -5.17
C ILE A 161 14.35 1.69 -4.25
N LYS A 162 15.37 1.00 -4.77
CA LYS A 162 16.33 0.23 -3.97
C LYS A 162 17.05 1.11 -2.94
N LYS A 163 17.43 2.35 -3.32
CA LYS A 163 18.05 3.32 -2.38
C LYS A 163 17.07 3.72 -1.28
N VAL A 164 15.84 4.09 -1.62
CA VAL A 164 14.80 4.45 -0.64
C VAL A 164 14.49 3.27 0.29
N TYR A 165 14.40 2.06 -0.26
CA TYR A 165 14.18 0.83 0.50
C TYR A 165 15.33 0.56 1.49
N ALA A 166 16.57 0.79 1.08
CA ALA A 166 17.75 0.61 1.94
C ALA A 166 17.77 1.54 3.14
N MET A 167 17.15 2.73 3.06
CA MET A 167 17.05 3.69 4.19
C MET A 167 16.25 3.16 5.39
N ARG A 168 15.56 2.02 5.26
CA ARG A 168 14.81 1.38 6.33
C ARG A 168 15.70 0.84 7.46
N TRP A 169 16.99 0.66 7.20
CA TRP A 169 18.03 0.19 8.13
C TRP A 169 18.93 1.35 8.56
#